data_AF-B8Y843-F1
#
_entry.id   AF-B8Y843-F1
#
_cell.length_a   1.000
_cell.length_b   1.000
_cell.length_c   1.000
_cell.angle_alpha   90.00
_cell.angle_beta   90.00
_cell.angle_gamma   90.00
#
_symmetry.space_group_name_H-M   'P 1'
#
loop_
_entity.id
_entity.type
_entity.pdbx_description
1 polymer ?
#
loop_
_entity_poly.entity_id
_entity_poly.type
_entity_poly.pdbx_seq_one_letter_code
_entity_poly.pdbx_strand_id
1 'polypeptide(L)'
;SFDNTGLLSAMADTPEAYKGRVDLGTFNLVQARVGVHAGLISATFNDQAPSLDEYLGDARWYIDMLFARTPGGAQALGAPVRWIAQKNWKYGAVNFGADGPHALKTHGPITRKIAAGMPLEVLRDLAIEGPAIRAGNGHGCIFVDLPPGMPPWIGFHPDMVKLYEKTLNPGQLKLKSNMFNKVMTIFPNLSWVHFPIFFSPDQMPVNFFNVRVWQPTGPDRTEIWNWFFADREAPDEYKQASLQAGIRTFTAAGTF
;
A
#
# COMPACT_ATOMS: atom_id res chain seq x y z
N SER A 1 -29.28 -0.78 20.24
CA SER A 1 -28.42 -1.49 19.28
C SER A 1 -28.67 -0.96 17.89
N PHE A 2 -27.68 -1.14 17.01
CA PHE A 2 -27.80 -0.85 15.59
C PHE A 2 -27.61 -2.15 14.82
N ASP A 3 -28.27 -2.30 13.67
CA ASP A 3 -27.96 -3.40 12.75
C ASP A 3 -26.72 -3.06 11.87
N ASN A 4 -26.34 -3.98 10.99
CA ASN A 4 -25.18 -3.81 10.11
C ASN A 4 -25.42 -2.82 8.94
N THR A 5 -26.64 -2.32 8.78
CA THR A 5 -26.97 -1.21 7.86
C THR A 5 -26.89 0.15 8.54
N GLY A 6 -26.67 0.15 9.87
CA GLY A 6 -26.60 1.34 10.69
C GLY A 6 -27.95 1.85 11.19
N LEU A 7 -29.03 1.09 10.96
CA LEU A 7 -30.36 1.46 11.44
C LEU A 7 -30.49 1.15 12.94
N LEU A 8 -31.15 2.04 13.68
CA LEU A 8 -31.49 1.82 15.08
C LEU A 8 -32.46 0.62 15.17
N SER A 9 -31.99 -0.50 15.74
CA SER A 9 -32.72 -1.77 15.73
C SER A 9 -33.36 -2.11 17.08
N ALA A 10 -32.76 -1.67 18.18
CA ALA A 10 -33.35 -1.83 19.51
C ALA A 10 -32.89 -0.73 20.46
N MET A 11 -33.64 -0.53 21.54
CA MET A 11 -33.36 0.43 22.60
C MET A 11 -33.49 -0.29 23.96
N ALA A 12 -33.04 0.36 25.04
CA ALA A 12 -33.18 -0.19 26.38
C ALA A 12 -34.65 -0.21 26.85
N ASP A 13 -35.42 0.82 26.49
CA ASP A 13 -36.86 0.93 26.74
C ASP A 13 -37.66 0.90 25.42
N THR A 14 -38.97 0.72 25.53
CA THR A 14 -39.86 0.77 24.37
C THR A 14 -40.02 2.21 23.83
N PRO A 15 -40.36 2.41 22.54
CA PRO A 15 -40.59 3.76 21.98
C PRO A 15 -41.57 4.63 22.79
N GLU A 16 -42.54 4.01 23.47
CA GLU A 16 -43.54 4.68 24.30
C GLU A 16 -42.94 5.43 25.49
N ALA A 17 -41.81 4.96 26.04
CA ALA A 17 -41.11 5.62 27.15
C ALA A 17 -40.69 7.06 26.80
N TYR A 18 -40.45 7.33 25.52
CA TYR A 18 -40.08 8.64 24.99
C TYR A 18 -41.29 9.56 24.75
N LYS A 19 -42.52 9.09 24.95
CA LYS A 19 -43.78 9.88 24.87
C LYS A 19 -43.92 10.68 23.57
N GLY A 20 -43.44 10.13 22.45
CA GLY A 20 -43.47 10.80 21.14
C GLY A 20 -42.62 12.06 21.04
N ARG A 21 -41.70 12.31 22.00
CA ARG A 21 -40.84 13.51 22.02
C ARG A 21 -39.53 13.34 21.25
N VAL A 22 -39.28 12.13 20.73
CA VAL A 22 -38.05 11.78 20.03
C VAL A 22 -38.43 11.14 18.70
N ASP A 23 -37.91 11.69 17.61
CA ASP A 23 -37.98 11.04 16.30
C ASP A 23 -36.86 10.02 16.17
N LEU A 24 -37.16 8.77 16.51
CA LEU A 24 -36.20 7.66 16.49
C LEU A 24 -35.60 7.40 15.10
N GLY A 25 -36.28 7.81 14.02
CA GLY A 25 -35.76 7.70 12.66
C GLY A 25 -34.52 8.57 12.41
N THR A 26 -34.31 9.60 13.24
CA THR A 26 -33.13 10.49 13.17
C THR A 26 -31.91 9.96 13.93
N PHE A 27 -32.04 8.83 14.63
CA PHE A 27 -30.98 8.29 15.50
C PHE A 27 -30.16 7.16 14.85
N ASN A 28 -30.31 6.92 13.55
CA ASN A 28 -29.46 5.98 12.82
C ASN A 28 -27.98 6.39 12.87
N LEU A 29 -27.07 5.43 12.68
CA LEU A 29 -25.64 5.73 12.57
C LEU A 29 -25.37 6.65 11.37
N VAL A 30 -24.48 7.63 11.56
CA VAL A 30 -24.02 8.49 10.48
C VAL A 30 -23.31 7.64 9.42
N GLN A 31 -23.76 7.75 8.17
CA GLN A 31 -23.24 6.98 7.05
C GLN A 31 -22.18 7.77 6.30
N ALA A 32 -21.08 7.11 5.93
CA ALA A 32 -20.13 7.64 4.97
C ALA A 32 -20.48 7.12 3.56
N ARG A 33 -20.18 7.90 2.53
CA ARG A 33 -20.24 7.41 1.15
C ARG A 33 -19.03 6.53 0.88
N VAL A 34 -19.28 5.26 0.56
CA VAL A 34 -18.24 4.24 0.34
C VAL A 34 -18.02 4.02 -1.15
N GLY A 35 -16.76 3.92 -1.56
CA GLY A 35 -16.35 3.49 -2.90
C GLY A 35 -15.35 2.33 -2.80
N VAL A 36 -15.36 1.46 -3.80
CA VAL A 36 -14.44 0.32 -3.89
C VAL A 36 -13.74 0.33 -5.24
N HIS A 37 -12.41 0.24 -5.23
CA HIS A 37 -11.61 0.13 -6.45
C HIS A 37 -10.49 -0.89 -6.22
N ALA A 38 -10.35 -1.89 -7.10
CA ALA A 38 -9.37 -2.98 -6.96
C ALA A 38 -9.37 -3.67 -5.58
N GLY A 39 -10.54 -3.79 -4.94
CA GLY A 39 -10.69 -4.35 -3.59
C GLY A 39 -10.30 -3.42 -2.44
N LEU A 40 -9.76 -2.22 -2.71
CA LEU A 40 -9.55 -1.18 -1.72
C LEU A 40 -10.86 -0.45 -1.43
N ILE A 41 -11.22 -0.36 -0.15
CA ILE A 41 -12.43 0.32 0.31
C ILE A 41 -12.05 1.71 0.83
N SER A 42 -12.62 2.75 0.22
CA SER A 42 -12.45 4.14 0.60
C SER A 42 -13.79 4.74 1.01
N ALA A 43 -13.75 5.74 1.90
CA ALA A 43 -14.96 6.40 2.37
C ALA A 43 -14.76 7.92 2.49
N THR A 44 -15.84 8.66 2.32
CA THR A 44 -15.89 10.11 2.53
C THR A 44 -17.22 10.51 3.19
N PHE A 45 -17.18 11.50 4.08
CA PHE A 45 -18.38 12.15 4.62
C PHE A 45 -18.79 13.39 3.82
N ASN A 46 -18.05 13.74 2.76
CA ASN A 46 -18.42 14.83 1.86
C ASN A 46 -19.29 14.29 0.71
N ASP A 47 -20.59 14.56 0.79
CA ASP A 47 -21.55 14.12 -0.22
C ASP A 47 -21.35 14.76 -1.59
N GLN A 48 -20.69 15.92 -1.63
CA GLN A 48 -20.38 16.66 -2.87
C GLN A 48 -19.02 16.27 -3.47
N ALA A 49 -18.30 15.33 -2.86
CA ALA A 49 -17.04 14.84 -3.43
C ALA A 49 -17.29 14.10 -4.76
N PRO A 50 -16.31 14.05 -5.69
CA PRO A 50 -16.40 13.22 -6.89
C PRO A 50 -16.46 11.73 -6.53
N SER A 51 -16.85 10.88 -7.49
CA SER A 51 -16.78 9.42 -7.30
C SER A 51 -15.33 8.97 -6.99
N LEU A 52 -15.17 7.78 -6.42
CA LEU A 52 -13.83 7.26 -6.11
C LEU A 52 -12.96 7.15 -7.38
N ASP A 53 -13.54 6.71 -8.49
CA ASP A 53 -12.79 6.55 -9.74
C ASP A 53 -12.34 7.90 -10.33
N GLU A 54 -13.17 8.93 -10.26
CA GLU A 54 -12.81 10.30 -10.65
C GLU A 54 -11.75 10.89 -9.73
N TYR A 55 -11.85 10.64 -8.42
CA TYR A 55 -10.84 11.08 -7.45
C TYR A 55 -9.48 10.41 -7.70
N LEU A 56 -9.46 9.10 -7.94
CA LEU A 56 -8.21 8.37 -8.21
C LEU A 56 -7.61 8.74 -9.57
N GLY A 57 -8.44 9.02 -10.59
CA GLY A 57 -7.98 9.42 -11.92
C GLY A 57 -7.00 8.40 -12.49
N ASP A 58 -5.81 8.88 -12.89
CA ASP A 58 -4.73 8.06 -13.45
C ASP A 58 -4.05 7.15 -12.42
N ALA A 59 -4.22 7.41 -11.12
CA ALA A 59 -3.67 6.55 -10.07
C ALA A 59 -4.24 5.11 -10.13
N ARG A 60 -5.44 4.94 -10.70
CA ARG A 60 -6.08 3.64 -10.92
C ARG A 60 -5.20 2.68 -11.69
N TRP A 61 -4.53 3.15 -12.75
CA TRP A 61 -3.64 2.31 -13.55
C TRP A 61 -2.51 1.68 -12.72
N TYR A 62 -1.99 2.42 -11.73
CA TYR A 62 -0.95 1.96 -10.81
C TYR A 62 -1.48 1.09 -9.68
N ILE A 63 -2.71 1.36 -9.23
CA ILE A 63 -3.44 0.54 -8.26
C ILE A 63 -3.75 -0.82 -8.88
N ASP A 64 -4.31 -0.86 -10.08
CA ASP A 64 -4.65 -2.10 -10.79
C ASP A 64 -3.42 -2.99 -10.98
N MET A 65 -2.29 -2.41 -11.37
CA MET A 65 -1.01 -3.11 -11.50
C MET A 65 -0.53 -3.80 -10.21
N LEU A 66 -1.03 -3.38 -9.04
CA LEU A 66 -0.62 -3.91 -7.74
C LEU A 66 -1.72 -4.70 -7.01
N PHE A 67 -2.98 -4.31 -7.14
CA PHE A 67 -4.09 -4.89 -6.39
C PHE A 67 -5.01 -5.74 -7.25
N ALA A 68 -5.04 -5.52 -8.57
CA ALA A 68 -5.90 -6.23 -9.52
C ALA A 68 -5.10 -6.90 -10.66
N ARG A 69 -3.83 -7.20 -10.44
CA ARG A 69 -2.94 -7.81 -11.46
C ARG A 69 -3.20 -9.29 -11.72
N THR A 70 -4.07 -9.93 -10.95
CA THR A 70 -4.52 -11.32 -11.13
C THR A 70 -6.04 -11.38 -11.05
N PRO A 71 -6.71 -12.42 -11.60
CA PRO A 71 -8.16 -12.57 -11.52
C PRO A 71 -8.71 -12.54 -10.08
N GLY A 72 -7.97 -13.11 -9.13
CA GLY A 72 -8.28 -13.10 -7.71
C GLY A 72 -7.87 -11.82 -6.99
N GLY A 73 -6.94 -11.04 -7.56
CA GLY A 73 -6.41 -9.82 -6.96
C GLY A 73 -5.61 -10.06 -5.66
N ALA A 74 -5.21 -8.96 -5.03
CA ALA A 74 -4.42 -8.98 -3.80
C ALA A 74 -5.28 -9.30 -2.56
N GLN A 75 -4.68 -10.00 -1.60
CA GLN A 75 -5.23 -10.26 -0.27
C GLN A 75 -4.25 -9.81 0.82
N ALA A 76 -4.78 -9.32 1.94
CA ALA A 76 -3.99 -9.03 3.12
C ALA A 76 -3.54 -10.33 3.79
N LEU A 77 -2.26 -10.41 4.14
CA LEU A 77 -1.64 -11.52 4.84
C LEU A 77 -1.78 -11.33 6.37
N GLY A 78 -3.03 -11.31 6.83
CA GLY A 78 -3.39 -11.13 8.23
C GLY A 78 -3.75 -9.70 8.63
N ALA A 79 -3.87 -9.50 9.95
CA ALA A 79 -4.20 -8.21 10.56
C ALA A 79 -3.04 -7.19 10.42
N PRO A 80 -3.32 -5.88 10.47
CA PRO A 80 -2.26 -4.88 10.42
C PRO A 80 -1.39 -4.94 11.68
N VAL A 81 -0.08 -4.78 11.49
CA VAL A 81 0.82 -4.37 12.57
C VAL A 81 0.59 -2.88 12.82
N ARG A 82 0.36 -2.51 14.09
CA ARG A 82 0.03 -1.14 14.48
C ARG A 82 1.01 -0.59 15.51
N TRP A 83 1.44 0.65 15.33
CA TRP A 83 2.27 1.37 16.32
C TRP A 83 2.08 2.88 16.23
N ILE A 84 2.49 3.58 17.27
CA ILE A 84 2.41 5.05 17.35
C ILE A 84 3.80 5.64 17.08
N ALA A 85 3.86 6.67 16.23
CA ALA A 85 5.04 7.49 16.01
C ALA A 85 4.78 8.94 16.45
N GLN A 86 5.76 9.53 17.14
CA GLN A 86 5.75 10.94 17.57
C GLN A 86 6.19 11.85 16.41
N LYS A 87 5.41 11.84 15.34
CA LYS A 87 5.58 12.71 14.17
C LYS A 87 4.24 12.96 13.49
N ASN A 88 4.17 14.05 12.72
CA ASN A 88 3.03 14.33 11.86
C ASN A 88 2.89 13.27 10.75
N TRP A 89 1.66 12.92 10.39
CA TRP A 89 1.36 11.89 9.38
C TRP A 89 1.93 12.22 8.00
N LYS A 90 2.04 13.52 7.67
CA LYS A 90 2.54 14.00 6.38
C LYS A 90 3.98 13.55 6.09
N TYR A 91 4.81 13.36 7.11
CA TYR A 91 6.19 12.89 6.91
C TYR A 91 6.24 11.53 6.20
N GLY A 92 5.40 10.58 6.63
CA GLY A 92 5.35 9.26 6.00
C GLY A 92 4.74 9.32 4.60
N ALA A 93 3.66 10.07 4.43
CA ALA A 93 2.99 10.23 3.15
C ALA A 93 3.89 10.88 2.08
N VAL A 94 4.62 11.96 2.43
CA VAL A 94 5.58 12.61 1.52
C VAL A 94 6.78 11.71 1.25
N ASN A 95 7.30 11.03 2.28
CA ASN A 95 8.43 10.12 2.08
C ASN A 95 8.12 9.04 1.04
N PHE A 96 6.95 8.39 1.14
CA PHE A 96 6.54 7.35 0.19
C PHE A 96 6.09 7.91 -1.17
N GLY A 97 5.60 9.16 -1.21
CA GLY A 97 5.08 9.77 -2.42
C GLY A 97 6.13 10.49 -3.28
N ALA A 98 7.24 10.94 -2.68
CA ALA A 98 8.16 11.87 -3.34
C ALA A 98 9.63 11.86 -2.86
N ASP A 99 10.03 11.05 -1.87
CA ASP A 99 11.41 11.05 -1.34
C ASP A 99 12.22 9.80 -1.76
N GLY A 100 12.65 9.71 -3.02
CA GLY A 100 13.45 8.57 -3.49
C GLY A 100 14.88 8.56 -2.93
N PRO A 101 15.65 9.67 -3.07
CA PRO A 101 17.07 9.70 -2.70
C PRO A 101 17.40 9.43 -1.23
N HIS A 102 16.46 9.58 -0.27
CA HIS A 102 16.75 9.27 1.14
C HIS A 102 17.20 7.82 1.35
N ALA A 103 16.81 6.90 0.45
CA ALA A 103 17.07 5.48 0.61
C ALA A 103 18.57 5.15 0.68
N LEU A 104 19.42 5.96 0.06
CA LEU A 104 20.86 5.78 0.11
C LEU A 104 21.50 6.33 1.37
N LYS A 105 20.91 7.37 1.94
CA LYS A 105 21.46 8.07 3.10
C LYS A 105 20.98 7.42 4.40
N THR A 106 19.67 7.23 4.51
CA THR A 106 19.00 6.74 5.72
C THR A 106 19.20 5.23 5.89
N HIS A 107 19.08 4.46 4.82
CA HIS A 107 19.16 2.99 4.86
C HIS A 107 20.57 2.46 4.52
N GLY A 108 21.58 3.33 4.46
CA GLY A 108 22.90 3.07 3.88
C GLY A 108 23.52 1.69 4.15
N PRO A 109 23.60 1.20 5.40
CA PRO A 109 24.14 -0.13 5.70
C PRO A 109 23.34 -1.29 5.08
N ILE A 110 22.02 -1.15 5.01
CA ILE A 110 21.10 -2.17 4.49
C ILE A 110 21.06 -2.09 2.97
N THR A 111 21.02 -0.89 2.40
CA THR A 111 21.07 -0.68 0.95
C THR A 111 22.36 -1.27 0.36
N ARG A 112 23.52 -1.13 1.03
CA ARG A 112 24.78 -1.77 0.61
C ARG A 112 24.70 -3.30 0.60
N LYS A 113 23.98 -3.89 1.55
CA LYS A 113 23.81 -5.36 1.61
C LYS A 113 22.85 -5.87 0.55
N ILE A 114 21.75 -5.17 0.31
CA ILE A 114 20.71 -5.58 -0.66
C ILE A 114 21.17 -5.36 -2.11
N ALA A 115 22.04 -4.38 -2.34
CA ALA A 115 22.54 -4.06 -3.67
C ALA A 115 23.54 -5.09 -4.24
N ALA A 116 23.73 -6.24 -3.59
CA ALA A 116 24.58 -7.34 -4.08
C ALA A 116 25.99 -6.91 -4.56
N GLY A 117 26.58 -5.91 -3.90
CA GLY A 117 27.91 -5.40 -4.23
C GLY A 117 27.96 -4.34 -5.35
N MET A 118 26.82 -3.84 -5.84
CA MET A 118 26.81 -2.72 -6.78
C MET A 118 27.40 -1.44 -6.17
N PRO A 119 28.12 -0.62 -6.96
CA PRO A 119 28.59 0.69 -6.52
C PRO A 119 27.43 1.60 -6.07
N LEU A 120 27.66 2.37 -5.01
CA LEU A 120 26.65 3.28 -4.45
C LEU A 120 26.25 4.38 -5.43
N GLU A 121 27.19 4.78 -6.29
CA GLU A 121 26.99 5.78 -7.34
C GLU A 121 25.95 5.30 -8.34
N VAL A 122 26.02 4.03 -8.77
CA VAL A 122 25.04 3.43 -9.69
C VAL A 122 23.65 3.41 -9.07
N LEU A 123 23.54 2.98 -7.80
CA LEU A 123 22.27 3.00 -7.07
C LEU A 123 21.69 4.41 -6.92
N ARG A 124 22.56 5.41 -6.76
CA ARG A 124 22.16 6.81 -6.65
C ARG A 124 21.62 7.34 -7.95
N ASP A 125 22.32 7.07 -9.03
CA ASP A 125 21.93 7.56 -10.34
C ASP A 125 20.60 6.90 -10.73
N LEU A 126 20.42 5.60 -10.48
CA LEU A 126 19.11 4.92 -10.62
C LEU A 126 17.99 5.53 -9.77
N ALA A 127 18.27 5.92 -8.53
CA ALA A 127 17.27 6.53 -7.65
C ALA A 127 16.92 7.99 -8.04
N ILE A 128 17.85 8.71 -8.69
CA ILE A 128 17.65 10.08 -9.16
C ILE A 128 16.98 10.09 -10.53
N GLU A 129 17.39 9.21 -11.43
CA GLU A 129 16.87 9.09 -12.80
C GLU A 129 15.56 8.29 -12.86
N GLY A 130 15.26 7.53 -11.81
CA GLY A 130 14.02 6.79 -11.66
C GLY A 130 12.78 7.68 -11.83
N PRO A 131 11.74 7.23 -12.56
CA PRO A 131 10.55 8.03 -12.78
C PRO A 131 9.87 8.46 -11.47
N ALA A 132 9.71 9.77 -11.30
CA ALA A 132 8.80 10.37 -10.32
C ALA A 132 7.50 10.79 -11.03
N ILE A 133 6.39 10.20 -10.64
CA ILE A 133 5.10 10.35 -11.32
C ILE A 133 4.12 11.08 -10.43
N ARG A 134 3.44 12.09 -11.00
CA ARG A 134 2.28 12.74 -10.39
C ARG A 134 1.04 12.24 -11.10
N ALA A 135 0.18 11.50 -10.39
CA ALA A 135 -1.00 10.87 -10.96
C ALA A 135 -2.30 11.66 -10.69
N GLY A 136 -2.19 12.99 -10.58
CA GLY A 136 -3.31 13.88 -10.22
C GLY A 136 -3.66 13.85 -8.73
N ASN A 137 -4.48 14.80 -8.26
CA ASN A 137 -5.10 14.83 -6.92
C ASN A 137 -4.15 14.59 -5.71
N GLY A 138 -2.87 14.92 -5.85
CA GLY A 138 -1.85 14.71 -4.81
C GLY A 138 -1.28 13.29 -4.76
N HIS A 139 -1.70 12.38 -5.65
CA HIS A 139 -1.13 11.04 -5.79
C HIS A 139 0.26 11.11 -6.41
N GLY A 140 1.23 10.46 -5.77
CA GLY A 140 2.64 10.52 -6.15
C GLY A 140 3.30 9.15 -6.07
N CYS A 141 4.12 8.83 -7.05
CA CYS A 141 4.87 7.58 -7.14
C CYS A 141 6.34 7.82 -7.46
N ILE A 142 7.19 6.94 -6.93
CA ILE A 142 8.61 6.85 -7.25
C ILE A 142 8.88 5.42 -7.65
N PHE A 143 9.41 5.23 -8.85
CA PHE A 143 9.83 3.92 -9.34
C PHE A 143 11.33 3.92 -9.58
N VAL A 144 11.99 2.87 -9.10
CA VAL A 144 13.39 2.61 -9.39
C VAL A 144 13.44 1.38 -10.28
N ASP A 145 14.05 1.54 -11.45
CA ASP A 145 14.26 0.45 -12.39
C ASP A 145 15.34 -0.51 -11.89
N LEU A 146 15.35 -1.71 -12.47
CA LEU A 146 16.39 -2.68 -12.23
C LEU A 146 17.74 -2.13 -12.70
N PRO A 147 18.78 -2.35 -11.89
CA PRO A 147 20.14 -2.09 -12.34
C PRO A 147 20.47 -2.89 -13.61
N PRO A 148 21.31 -2.36 -14.51
CA PRO A 148 21.76 -3.07 -15.70
C PRO A 148 22.32 -4.46 -15.35
N GLY A 149 21.88 -5.48 -16.09
CA GLY A 149 22.33 -6.87 -15.93
C GLY A 149 21.53 -7.71 -14.92
N MET A 150 20.58 -7.12 -14.19
CA MET A 150 19.65 -7.89 -13.36
C MET A 150 18.55 -8.57 -14.20
N PRO A 151 18.13 -9.79 -13.84
CA PRO A 151 17.05 -10.47 -14.53
C PRO A 151 15.70 -9.77 -14.29
N PRO A 152 14.80 -9.75 -15.27
CA PRO A 152 13.44 -9.24 -15.08
C PRO A 152 12.72 -10.06 -14.02
N TRP A 153 11.67 -9.48 -13.42
CA TRP A 153 10.84 -10.15 -12.42
C TRP A 153 11.60 -10.62 -11.17
N ILE A 154 12.71 -9.96 -10.85
CA ILE A 154 13.55 -10.33 -9.71
C ILE A 154 12.69 -10.48 -8.44
N GLY A 155 12.77 -11.66 -7.84
CA GLY A 155 12.09 -12.03 -6.59
C GLY A 155 10.60 -12.31 -6.67
N PHE A 156 10.03 -12.42 -7.88
CA PHE A 156 8.68 -12.95 -8.07
C PHE A 156 8.69 -14.46 -8.24
N HIS A 157 7.65 -15.12 -7.76
CA HIS A 157 7.46 -16.54 -7.99
C HIS A 157 7.23 -16.82 -9.50
N PRO A 158 7.91 -17.80 -10.11
CA PRO A 158 7.82 -18.06 -11.56
C PRO A 158 6.40 -18.29 -12.07
N ASP A 159 5.55 -19.00 -11.32
CA ASP A 159 4.16 -19.24 -11.73
C ASP A 159 3.31 -17.97 -11.69
N MET A 160 3.64 -17.04 -10.79
CA MET A 160 3.00 -15.73 -10.76
C MET A 160 3.44 -14.87 -11.95
N VAL A 161 4.71 -14.95 -12.35
CA VAL A 161 5.21 -14.27 -13.56
C VAL A 161 4.43 -14.72 -14.80
N LYS A 162 4.26 -16.04 -15.00
CA LYS A 162 3.45 -16.59 -16.11
C LYS A 162 2.00 -16.08 -16.10
N LEU A 163 1.45 -15.80 -14.92
CA LEU A 163 0.11 -15.24 -14.77
C LEU A 163 0.11 -13.75 -15.13
N TYR A 164 1.07 -12.97 -14.61
CA TYR A 164 1.18 -11.54 -14.90
C TYR A 164 1.37 -11.25 -16.39
N GLU A 165 2.14 -12.09 -17.09
CA GLU A 165 2.32 -12.00 -18.56
C GLU A 165 1.01 -12.14 -19.35
N LYS A 166 -0.02 -12.75 -18.76
CA LYS A 166 -1.33 -12.94 -19.37
C LYS A 166 -2.35 -11.87 -18.96
N THR A 167 -2.14 -11.22 -17.81
CA THR A 167 -3.16 -10.37 -17.18
C THR A 167 -2.82 -8.88 -17.20
N LEU A 168 -1.54 -8.53 -17.16
CA LEU A 168 -1.10 -7.14 -17.23
C LEU A 168 -1.17 -6.62 -18.67
N ASN A 169 -1.58 -5.36 -18.82
CA ASN A 169 -1.47 -4.70 -20.12
C ASN A 169 0.01 -4.46 -20.49
N PRO A 170 0.35 -4.22 -21.77
CA PRO A 170 1.75 -4.10 -22.21
C PRO A 170 2.58 -3.04 -21.45
N GLY A 171 1.95 -1.92 -21.08
CA GLY A 171 2.62 -0.87 -20.31
C GLY A 171 2.90 -1.30 -18.86
N GLN A 172 1.92 -1.93 -18.21
CA GLN A 172 2.07 -2.48 -16.87
C GLN A 172 3.11 -3.59 -16.84
N LEU A 173 3.12 -4.46 -17.86
CA LEU A 173 4.09 -5.54 -18.00
C LEU A 173 5.52 -5.00 -18.15
N LYS A 174 5.71 -4.02 -19.05
CA LYS A 174 7.00 -3.35 -19.27
C LYS A 174 7.51 -2.70 -17.98
N LEU A 175 6.66 -1.97 -17.27
CA LEU A 175 7.04 -1.35 -16.01
C LEU A 175 7.33 -2.44 -14.96
N LYS A 176 6.41 -3.38 -14.73
CA LYS A 176 6.47 -4.32 -13.61
C LYS A 176 7.63 -5.33 -13.73
N SER A 177 8.00 -5.74 -14.94
CA SER A 177 9.10 -6.68 -15.21
C SER A 177 10.48 -6.06 -14.96
N ASN A 178 10.65 -4.77 -15.24
CA ASN A 178 11.91 -4.05 -15.09
C ASN A 178 12.05 -3.28 -13.76
N MET A 179 11.11 -3.42 -12.83
CA MET A 179 11.04 -2.56 -11.66
C MET A 179 11.73 -3.19 -10.45
N PHE A 180 12.70 -2.47 -9.88
CA PHE A 180 13.36 -2.83 -8.64
C PHE A 180 12.50 -2.47 -7.43
N ASN A 181 12.03 -1.23 -7.30
CA ASN A 181 11.13 -0.84 -6.21
C ASN A 181 9.97 0.02 -6.70
N LYS A 182 8.83 -0.08 -6.00
CA LYS A 182 7.65 0.77 -6.22
C LYS A 182 7.19 1.36 -4.93
N VAL A 183 7.28 2.68 -4.82
CA VAL A 183 6.77 3.42 -3.67
C VAL A 183 5.71 4.41 -4.17
N MET A 184 4.58 4.47 -3.49
CA MET A 184 3.52 5.40 -3.85
C MET A 184 2.76 5.86 -2.63
N THR A 185 2.22 7.07 -2.72
CA THR A 185 1.17 7.57 -1.83
C THR A 185 -0.06 7.92 -2.64
N ILE A 186 -1.18 7.31 -2.28
CA ILE A 186 -2.52 7.77 -2.61
C ILE A 186 -2.91 8.78 -1.53
N PHE A 187 -2.92 10.05 -1.92
CA PHE A 187 -3.40 11.14 -1.08
C PHE A 187 -4.71 10.77 -0.37
N PRO A 188 -4.88 11.14 0.91
CA PRO A 188 -3.89 11.84 1.73
C PRO A 188 -2.79 10.92 2.27
N ASN A 189 -3.16 9.77 2.82
CA ASN A 189 -2.33 9.07 3.80
C ASN A 189 -2.24 7.55 3.60
N LEU A 190 -2.60 7.03 2.42
CA LEU A 190 -2.38 5.63 2.06
C LEU A 190 -1.09 5.52 1.26
N SER A 191 -0.14 4.72 1.72
CA SER A 191 1.12 4.49 1.02
C SER A 191 1.39 3.01 0.86
N TRP A 192 2.23 2.66 -0.11
CA TRP A 192 2.75 1.30 -0.23
C TRP A 192 4.17 1.27 -0.75
N VAL A 193 4.83 0.15 -0.46
CA VAL A 193 6.10 -0.21 -1.06
C VAL A 193 6.06 -1.67 -1.52
N HIS A 194 6.52 -1.91 -2.74
CA HIS A 194 6.75 -3.25 -3.28
C HIS A 194 8.23 -3.36 -3.63
N PHE A 195 8.94 -4.28 -2.97
CA PHE A 195 10.39 -4.32 -3.04
C PHE A 195 10.93 -5.75 -2.84
N PRO A 196 11.86 -6.24 -3.69
CA PRO A 196 12.58 -7.50 -3.47
C PRO A 196 13.62 -7.33 -2.37
N ILE A 197 13.60 -8.24 -1.39
CA ILE A 197 14.59 -8.29 -0.30
C ILE A 197 15.29 -9.65 -0.31
N PHE A 198 16.58 -9.62 -0.01
CA PHE A 198 17.41 -10.79 0.23
C PHE A 198 17.89 -10.77 1.68
N PHE A 199 17.95 -11.93 2.33
CA PHE A 199 18.55 -12.08 3.66
C PHE A 199 19.88 -12.83 3.65
N SER A 200 20.22 -13.46 2.51
CA SER A 200 21.48 -14.17 2.28
C SER A 200 21.91 -14.01 0.83
N PRO A 201 23.23 -13.89 0.52
CA PRO A 201 23.74 -13.82 -0.86
C PRO A 201 23.35 -15.02 -1.72
N ASP A 202 23.17 -16.20 -1.12
CA ASP A 202 22.91 -17.46 -1.82
C ASP A 202 21.41 -17.72 -2.07
N GLN A 203 20.54 -16.82 -1.63
CA GLN A 203 19.09 -16.97 -1.79
C GLN A 203 18.57 -16.02 -2.85
N MET A 204 17.59 -16.48 -3.63
CA MET A 204 16.81 -15.57 -4.46
C MET A 204 16.06 -14.58 -3.57
N PRO A 205 15.83 -13.34 -4.05
CA PRO A 205 15.08 -12.37 -3.27
C PRO A 205 13.62 -12.81 -3.23
N VAL A 206 12.89 -12.25 -2.27
CA VAL A 206 11.44 -12.35 -2.23
C VAL A 206 10.87 -10.94 -2.23
N ASN A 207 9.92 -10.69 -3.13
CA ASN A 207 9.16 -9.45 -3.07
C ASN A 207 8.17 -9.48 -1.91
N PHE A 208 8.22 -8.44 -1.09
CA PHE A 208 7.13 -8.12 -0.18
C PHE A 208 6.32 -6.95 -0.72
N PHE A 209 5.01 -6.98 -0.49
CA PHE A 209 4.13 -5.88 -0.82
C PHE A 209 3.52 -5.32 0.47
N ASN A 210 4.03 -4.19 0.91
CA ASN A 210 3.60 -3.51 2.12
C ASN A 210 2.64 -2.36 1.78
N VAL A 211 1.55 -2.26 2.53
CA VAL A 211 0.58 -1.18 2.42
C VAL A 211 0.37 -0.59 3.80
N ARG A 212 0.34 0.73 3.93
CA ARG A 212 0.20 1.41 5.21
C ARG A 212 -0.68 2.64 5.14
N VAL A 213 -1.41 2.89 6.22
CA VAL A 213 -2.15 4.14 6.42
C VAL A 213 -1.50 4.92 7.56
N TRP A 214 -1.18 6.18 7.30
CA TRP A 214 -0.66 7.12 8.28
C TRP A 214 -1.83 7.80 9.00
N GLN A 215 -2.42 7.13 10.00
CA GLN A 215 -3.61 7.64 10.70
C GLN A 215 -3.24 8.80 11.62
N PRO A 216 -3.72 10.03 11.34
CA PRO A 216 -3.44 11.17 12.21
C PRO A 216 -4.16 11.00 13.55
N THR A 217 -3.42 11.10 14.65
CA THR A 217 -3.99 11.11 16.02
C THR A 217 -3.65 12.38 16.80
N GLY A 218 -3.01 13.34 16.12
CA GLY A 218 -2.57 14.63 16.63
C GLY A 218 -1.69 15.36 15.60
N PRO A 219 -1.34 16.63 15.84
CA PRO A 219 -0.43 17.39 14.97
C PRO A 219 1.00 16.83 14.97
N ASP A 220 1.41 16.13 16.01
CA ASP A 220 2.73 15.56 16.24
C ASP A 220 2.68 14.04 16.49
N ARG A 221 1.52 13.40 16.22
CA ARG A 221 1.30 11.98 16.52
C ARG A 221 0.53 11.27 15.41
N THR A 222 1.06 10.12 15.01
CA THR A 222 0.48 9.27 13.96
C THR A 222 0.43 7.84 14.43
N GLU A 223 -0.72 7.19 14.31
CA GLU A 223 -0.80 5.74 14.39
C GLU A 223 -0.59 5.16 12.99
N ILE A 224 0.34 4.22 12.85
CA ILE A 224 0.66 3.60 11.58
C ILE A 224 -0.03 2.25 11.54
N TRP A 225 -0.89 2.04 10.55
CA TRP A 225 -1.54 0.74 10.31
C TRP A 225 -0.87 0.10 9.11
N ASN A 226 -0.22 -1.05 9.31
CA ASN A 226 0.72 -1.60 8.35
C ASN A 226 0.37 -3.05 8.00
N TRP A 227 -0.03 -3.28 6.77
CA TRP A 227 -0.36 -4.59 6.23
C TRP A 227 0.69 -5.08 5.25
N PHE A 228 0.69 -6.39 5.03
CA PHE A 228 1.38 -7.02 3.92
C PHE A 228 0.35 -7.73 3.04
N PHE A 229 0.60 -7.76 1.74
CA PHE A 229 -0.30 -8.32 0.75
C PHE A 229 0.44 -9.30 -0.14
N ALA A 230 -0.30 -10.25 -0.70
CA ALA A 230 0.12 -11.05 -1.84
C ALA A 230 -1.10 -11.38 -2.70
N ASP A 231 -0.91 -11.79 -3.95
CA ASP A 231 -2.04 -12.20 -4.79
C ASP A 231 -2.66 -13.49 -4.27
N ARG A 232 -3.97 -13.65 -4.48
CA ARG A 232 -4.72 -14.82 -4.00
C ARG A 232 -4.14 -16.13 -4.51
N GLU A 233 -3.72 -16.13 -5.77
CA GLU A 233 -3.20 -17.26 -6.51
C GLU A 233 -1.74 -17.63 -6.16
N ALA A 234 -1.04 -16.79 -5.41
CA ALA A 234 0.34 -17.08 -5.05
C ALA A 234 0.45 -18.34 -4.17
N PRO A 235 1.48 -19.18 -4.35
CA PRO A 235 1.73 -20.31 -3.45
C PRO A 235 1.88 -19.85 -2.01
N ASP A 236 1.38 -20.64 -1.06
CA ASP A 236 1.38 -20.24 0.36
C ASP A 236 2.80 -20.08 0.93
N GLU A 237 3.76 -20.86 0.45
CA GLU A 237 5.18 -20.69 0.78
C GLU A 237 5.72 -19.32 0.35
N TYR A 238 5.32 -18.83 -0.82
CA TYR A 238 5.70 -17.51 -1.31
C TYR A 238 5.02 -16.41 -0.50
N LYS A 239 3.73 -16.57 -0.17
CA LYS A 239 3.01 -15.63 0.71
C LYS A 239 3.70 -15.53 2.08
N GLN A 240 4.08 -16.66 2.66
CA GLN A 240 4.76 -16.68 3.95
C GLN A 240 6.14 -16.05 3.87
N ALA A 241 6.93 -16.36 2.85
CA ALA A 241 8.24 -15.75 2.65
C ALA A 241 8.13 -14.23 2.43
N SER A 242 7.14 -13.79 1.65
CA SER A 242 6.83 -12.38 1.39
C SER A 242 6.46 -11.64 2.68
N LEU A 243 5.60 -12.24 3.51
CA LEU A 243 5.22 -11.70 4.82
C LEU A 243 6.44 -11.58 5.75
N GLN A 244 7.27 -12.62 5.84
CA GLN A 244 8.47 -12.60 6.67
C GLN A 244 9.47 -11.54 6.19
N ALA A 245 9.65 -11.40 4.87
CA ALA A 245 10.50 -10.38 4.30
C ALA A 245 10.01 -8.98 4.68
N GLY A 246 8.71 -8.73 4.53
CA GLY A 246 8.08 -7.47 4.89
C GLY A 246 8.16 -7.15 6.38
N ILE A 247 7.88 -8.12 7.27
CA ILE A 247 7.91 -7.90 8.72
C ILE A 247 9.30 -7.48 9.18
N ARG A 248 10.34 -8.17 8.69
CA ARG A 248 11.74 -7.91 9.06
C ARG A 248 12.27 -6.57 8.56
N THR A 249 11.60 -5.95 7.59
CA THR A 249 12.12 -4.76 6.91
C THR A 249 11.28 -3.52 7.18
N PHE A 250 9.94 -3.60 7.08
CA PHE A 250 9.05 -2.44 7.02
C PHE A 250 7.99 -2.43 8.14
N THR A 251 8.38 -2.78 9.37
CA THR A 251 7.54 -2.67 10.59
C THR A 251 8.22 -1.81 11.66
N ALA A 252 7.61 -1.68 12.85
CA ALA A 252 8.21 -0.95 13.97
C ALA A 252 9.58 -1.53 14.42
N ALA A 253 9.82 -2.82 14.20
CA ALA A 253 11.09 -3.50 14.46
C ALA A 253 11.83 -3.85 13.15
N GLY A 254 11.42 -3.26 12.03
CA GLY A 254 12.01 -3.48 10.73
C GLY A 254 13.38 -2.83 10.60
N THR A 255 14.17 -3.31 9.65
CA THR A 255 15.49 -2.75 9.39
C THR A 255 15.44 -1.37 8.70
N PHE A 256 14.36 -1.03 7.98
CA PHE A 256 14.16 0.25 7.27
C PHE A 256 13.35 1.27 8.06
#